data_AF-A0A7W1CJU3-F1
#
_entry.id   AF-A0A7W1CJU3-F1
#
_cell.length_a   1.000
_cell.length_b   1.000
_cell.length_c   1.000
_cell.angle_alpha   90.00
_cell.angle_beta   90.00
_cell.angle_gamma   90.00
#
_symmetry.space_group_name_H-M   'P 1'
#
loop_
_entity.id
_entity.type
_entity.pdbx_description
1 polymer ?
#
loop_
_entity_poly.entity_id
_entity_poly.type
_entity_poly.pdbx_seq_one_letter_code
_entity_poly.pdbx_strand_id
1 'polypeptide(L)'
;MNLKKYEDYFHDGGINNIKQNDENIEFFMESCEILPEWKEVDIKLSKCNTITGKLILSGIKKIIIDDKPVDKIIQIYDDAGILDFDIYEDHVRFLLEWFNNFPKEQISKWECIIIFASHVEWENIPDLLDNK
;
A
#
# COMPACT_ATOMS: atom_id res chain seq x y z
N MET A 1 -12.74 9.26 -4.74
CA MET A 1 -12.44 9.57 -3.33
C MET A 1 -11.16 10.41 -3.29
N ASN A 2 -11.03 11.46 -2.46
CA ASN A 2 -9.76 12.21 -2.40
C ASN A 2 -8.75 11.41 -1.57
N LEU A 3 -7.89 10.65 -2.24
CA LEU A 3 -6.98 9.70 -1.60
C LEU A 3 -5.89 10.38 -0.76
N LYS A 4 -5.50 11.59 -1.14
CA LYS A 4 -4.50 12.40 -0.45
C LYS A 4 -4.86 12.67 1.02
N LYS A 5 -6.15 12.68 1.35
CA LYS A 5 -6.62 12.84 2.73
C LYS A 5 -6.28 11.66 3.63
N TYR A 6 -5.92 10.52 3.06
CA TYR A 6 -5.69 9.29 3.81
C TYR A 6 -4.24 8.86 3.86
N GLU A 7 -3.33 9.60 3.21
CA GLU A 7 -1.88 9.35 3.26
C GLU A 7 -1.42 9.14 4.71
N ASP A 8 -1.84 10.05 5.60
CA ASP A 8 -1.48 10.05 7.02
C ASP A 8 -1.88 8.76 7.76
N TYR A 9 -2.98 8.11 7.38
CA TYR A 9 -3.44 6.88 8.04
C TYR A 9 -2.62 5.65 7.65
N PHE A 10 -1.98 5.67 6.48
CA PHE A 10 -1.19 4.53 6.00
C PHE A 10 0.25 4.54 6.50
N HIS A 11 0.71 5.59 7.17
CA HIS A 11 1.90 5.49 8.02
C HIS A 11 1.67 4.45 9.11
N ASP A 12 2.65 3.57 9.31
CA ASP A 12 2.56 2.40 10.18
C ASP A 12 1.48 1.38 9.78
N GLY A 13 0.96 1.50 8.54
CA GLY A 13 0.12 0.50 7.90
C GLY A 13 0.95 -0.62 7.26
N GLY A 14 0.29 -1.44 6.44
CA GLY A 14 0.93 -2.55 5.77
C GLY A 14 0.41 -2.84 4.36
N ILE A 15 1.27 -3.43 3.55
CA ILE A 15 0.95 -4.05 2.26
C ILE A 15 0.96 -5.56 2.45
N ASN A 16 -0.20 -6.17 2.22
CA ASN A 16 -0.41 -7.60 2.38
C ASN A 16 -0.21 -8.38 1.06
N ASN A 17 -0.39 -7.70 -0.07
CA ASN A 17 -0.28 -8.33 -1.39
C ASN A 17 -0.07 -7.27 -2.47
N ILE A 18 0.66 -7.66 -3.52
CA ILE A 18 0.84 -6.87 -4.73
C ILE A 18 0.46 -7.72 -5.93
N LYS A 19 -0.49 -7.24 -6.73
CA LYS A 19 -0.81 -7.83 -8.03
C LYS A 19 -0.34 -6.89 -9.12
N GLN A 20 0.35 -7.42 -10.11
CA GLN A 20 0.81 -6.64 -11.25
C GLN A 20 0.53 -7.39 -12.55
N ASN A 21 -0.01 -6.66 -13.53
CA ASN A 21 0.00 -7.04 -14.94
C ASN A 21 0.69 -5.94 -15.76
N ASP A 22 0.62 -6.02 -17.08
CA ASP A 22 1.36 -5.11 -17.96
C ASP A 22 0.82 -3.66 -17.93
N GLU A 23 -0.43 -3.47 -17.49
CA GLU A 23 -1.11 -2.17 -17.50
C GLU A 23 -1.33 -1.59 -16.10
N ASN A 24 -1.44 -2.47 -15.10
CA ASN A 24 -1.95 -2.13 -13.77
C ASN A 24 -1.11 -2.75 -12.65
N ILE A 25 -1.01 -2.02 -11.54
CA ILE A 25 -0.51 -2.51 -10.26
C ILE A 25 -1.58 -2.27 -9.20
N GLU A 26 -1.87 -3.30 -8.41
CA GLU A 26 -2.79 -3.26 -7.28
C GLU A 26 -2.01 -3.55 -5.99
N PHE A 27 -2.04 -2.63 -5.03
CA PHE A 27 -1.54 -2.85 -3.68
C PHE A 27 -2.71 -3.10 -2.74
N PHE A 28 -2.70 -4.21 -2.02
CA PHE A 28 -3.69 -4.53 -1.00
C PHE A 28 -3.16 -4.03 0.34
N MET A 29 -3.78 -2.98 0.85
CA MET A 29 -3.25 -2.16 1.94
C MET A 29 -4.18 -2.15 3.14
N GLU A 30 -3.57 -1.99 4.30
CA GLU A 30 -4.21 -1.75 5.59
C GLU A 30 -3.55 -0.53 6.25
N SER A 31 -4.34 0.36 6.84
CA SER A 31 -3.86 1.50 7.62
C SER A 31 -3.46 1.08 9.04
N CYS A 32 -2.87 1.99 9.81
CA CYS A 32 -2.86 1.86 11.26
C CYS A 32 -4.30 1.89 11.83
N GLU A 33 -4.46 1.49 13.10
CA GLU A 33 -5.75 1.56 13.80
C GLU A 33 -6.22 3.02 13.93
N ILE A 34 -7.46 3.29 13.51
CA ILE A 34 -8.04 4.63 13.59
C ILE A 34 -8.81 4.78 14.89
N LEU A 35 -8.38 5.74 15.71
CA LEU A 35 -9.07 6.10 16.94
C LEU A 35 -10.48 6.65 16.65
N PRO A 36 -11.48 6.36 17.50
CA PRO A 36 -12.85 6.84 17.29
C PRO A 36 -12.98 8.36 17.08
N GLU A 37 -12.13 9.16 17.71
CA GLU A 37 -12.06 10.62 17.57
C GLU A 37 -11.51 11.10 16.22
N TRP A 38 -10.76 10.27 15.51
CA TRP A 38 -10.20 10.56 14.17
C TRP A 38 -11.10 10.04 13.06
N LYS A 39 -12.19 9.36 13.42
CA LYS A 39 -13.11 8.76 12.47
C LYS A 39 -13.82 9.83 11.66
N GLU A 40 -13.42 9.98 10.41
CA GLU A 40 -14.25 10.68 9.43
C GLU A 40 -15.55 9.88 9.21
N VAL A 41 -16.69 10.58 9.21
CA VAL A 41 -18.04 9.98 9.32
C VAL A 41 -18.38 9.02 8.17
N ASP A 42 -17.65 9.11 7.04
CA ASP A 42 -18.02 8.43 5.79
C ASP A 42 -17.15 7.22 5.43
N ILE A 43 -16.14 6.86 6.24
CA ILE A 43 -15.27 5.71 5.94
C ILE A 43 -15.73 4.49 6.73
N LYS A 44 -16.06 3.42 6.01
CA LYS A 44 -16.27 2.11 6.61
C LYS A 44 -14.91 1.51 6.97
N LEU A 45 -14.74 1.19 8.25
CA LEU A 45 -13.55 0.54 8.80
C LEU A 45 -13.75 -0.98 8.88
N SER A 46 -12.65 -1.72 8.94
CA SER A 46 -12.61 -3.14 9.24
C SER A 46 -13.05 -3.45 10.68
N LYS A 47 -13.10 -4.74 11.06
CA LYS A 47 -13.32 -5.14 12.45
C LYS A 47 -12.21 -4.70 13.41
N CYS A 48 -11.02 -4.42 12.88
CA CYS A 48 -9.86 -3.95 13.63
C CYS A 48 -9.75 -2.42 13.65
N ASN A 49 -10.81 -1.70 13.28
CA ASN A 49 -10.84 -0.23 13.16
C ASN A 49 -9.77 0.33 12.19
N THR A 50 -9.36 -0.44 11.18
CA THR A 50 -8.43 -0.01 10.13
C THR A 50 -9.17 0.33 8.84
N ILE A 51 -8.58 1.18 8.00
CA ILE A 51 -8.95 1.33 6.59
C ILE A 51 -8.26 0.22 5.82
N THR A 52 -9.03 -0.61 5.15
CA THR A 52 -8.55 -1.71 4.33
C THR A 52 -9.08 -1.58 2.92
N GLY A 53 -8.26 -1.94 1.94
CA GLY A 53 -8.64 -1.77 0.54
C GLY A 53 -7.52 -2.04 -0.43
N LYS A 54 -7.70 -1.56 -1.64
CA LYS A 54 -6.65 -1.62 -2.67
C LYS A 54 -6.40 -0.26 -3.31
N LEU A 55 -5.11 0.05 -3.45
CA LEU A 55 -4.63 1.12 -4.31
C LEU A 55 -4.41 0.56 -5.70
N ILE A 56 -5.08 1.14 -6.70
CA ILE A 56 -5.02 0.73 -8.10
C ILE A 56 -4.27 1.81 -8.88
N LEU A 57 -3.18 1.42 -9.54
CA LEU A 57 -2.37 2.26 -10.40
C LEU A 57 -2.52 1.75 -11.84
N SER A 58 -2.98 2.62 -12.75
CA SER A 58 -3.25 2.25 -14.14
C SER A 58 -2.45 3.05 -15.15
N GLY A 59 -2.10 2.41 -16.26
CA GLY A 59 -1.25 2.98 -17.30
C GLY A 59 0.14 3.27 -16.75
N ILE A 60 0.79 2.22 -16.23
CA ILE A 60 2.13 2.29 -15.66
C ILE A 60 3.12 2.78 -16.73
N LYS A 61 3.85 3.85 -16.41
CA LYS A 61 4.86 4.45 -17.29
C LYS A 61 6.27 4.03 -16.89
N LYS A 62 6.51 3.96 -15.58
CA LYS A 62 7.84 3.71 -15.00
C LYS A 62 7.71 3.24 -13.56
N ILE A 63 8.53 2.27 -13.18
CA ILE A 63 8.72 1.84 -11.79
C ILE A 63 10.19 2.06 -11.44
N ILE A 64 10.45 2.60 -10.25
CA ILE A 64 11.79 2.81 -9.72
C ILE A 64 11.84 2.18 -8.33
N ILE A 65 12.84 1.34 -8.08
CA ILE A 65 13.14 0.79 -6.75
C ILE A 65 14.57 1.17 -6.40
N ASP A 66 14.77 1.87 -5.28
CA ASP A 66 16.08 2.37 -4.83
C ASP A 66 16.89 3.03 -5.96
N ASP A 67 16.27 4.01 -6.62
CA ASP A 67 16.81 4.78 -7.76
C ASP A 67 17.08 4.00 -9.04
N LYS A 68 16.70 2.71 -9.11
CA LYS A 68 16.88 1.86 -10.30
C LYS A 68 15.56 1.60 -11.01
N PRO A 69 15.47 1.82 -12.33
CA PRO A 69 14.28 1.46 -13.09
C PRO A 69 14.13 -0.06 -13.13
N VAL A 70 12.91 -0.54 -12.95
CA VAL A 70 12.55 -1.96 -13.02
C VAL A 70 11.26 -2.14 -13.82
N ASP A 71 11.04 -3.34 -14.35
CA ASP A 71 9.81 -3.66 -15.09
C ASP A 71 8.68 -4.14 -14.16
N LYS A 72 9.04 -4.77 -13.04
CA LYS A 72 8.07 -5.37 -12.10
C LYS A 72 8.51 -5.22 -10.65
N ILE A 73 7.52 -5.14 -9.78
CA ILE A 73 7.68 -5.26 -8.33
C ILE A 73 7.53 -6.75 -7.99
N ILE A 74 8.56 -7.33 -7.38
CA ILE A 74 8.55 -8.74 -7.00
C ILE A 74 8.45 -8.82 -5.49
N GLN A 75 7.27 -9.18 -4.98
CA GLN A 75 7.08 -9.46 -3.56
C GLN A 75 7.71 -10.82 -3.23
N ILE A 76 8.92 -10.80 -2.66
CA ILE A 76 9.65 -12.00 -2.21
C ILE A 76 9.50 -12.27 -0.71
N TYR A 77 9.02 -11.28 0.03
CA TYR A 77 8.77 -11.33 1.47
C TYR A 77 7.28 -11.55 1.76
N ASP A 78 6.96 -11.98 2.98
CA ASP A 78 5.57 -12.29 3.33
C ASP A 78 4.69 -11.03 3.36
N ASP A 79 5.18 -9.97 3.99
CA ASP A 79 4.45 -8.71 4.15
C ASP A 79 5.41 -7.51 4.08
N ALA A 80 4.84 -6.31 3.97
CA ALA A 80 5.56 -5.05 4.05
C ALA A 80 4.88 -4.07 5.01
N GLY A 81 5.65 -3.42 5.88
CA GLY A 81 5.22 -2.25 6.64
C GLY A 81 5.40 -0.99 5.81
N ILE A 82 4.45 -0.06 5.89
CA ILE A 82 4.52 1.23 5.21
C ILE A 82 5.12 2.23 6.19
N LEU A 83 6.38 2.63 5.94
CA LEU A 83 7.06 3.66 6.72
C LEU A 83 6.68 5.06 6.24
N ASP A 84 6.51 5.22 4.93
CA ASP A 84 6.17 6.48 4.28
C ASP A 84 5.31 6.23 3.04
N PHE A 85 4.32 7.09 2.80
CA PHE A 85 3.41 6.97 1.67
C PHE A 85 2.95 8.34 1.18
N ASP A 86 3.33 8.66 -0.06
CA ASP A 86 2.97 9.93 -0.70
C ASP A 86 2.25 9.67 -2.03
N ILE A 87 1.19 10.44 -2.30
CA ILE A 87 0.50 10.46 -3.59
C ILE A 87 0.68 11.83 -4.24
N TYR A 88 1.25 11.78 -5.44
CA TYR A 88 1.41 12.92 -6.33
C TYR A 88 0.46 12.78 -7.52
N GLU A 89 0.38 13.82 -8.35
CA GLU A 89 -0.51 13.85 -9.51
C GLU A 89 -0.16 12.77 -10.54
N ASP A 90 1.13 12.47 -10.71
CA ASP A 90 1.65 11.58 -11.75
C ASP A 90 2.35 10.32 -11.21
N HIS A 91 2.55 10.22 -9.90
CA HIS A 91 3.20 9.08 -9.29
C HIS A 91 2.79 8.86 -7.83
N VAL A 92 3.08 7.66 -7.35
CA VAL A 92 2.99 7.27 -5.94
C VAL A 92 4.37 6.88 -5.46
N ARG A 93 4.69 7.23 -4.21
CA ARG A 93 5.93 6.85 -3.54
C ARG A 93 5.62 6.08 -2.26
N PHE A 94 6.33 4.98 -2.08
CA PHE A 94 6.35 4.21 -0.84
C PHE A 94 7.78 4.15 -0.30
N LEU A 95 7.93 4.27 1.01
CA LEU A 95 9.05 3.69 1.74
C LEU A 95 8.53 2.49 2.51
N LEU A 96 9.02 1.30 2.17
CA LEU A 96 8.56 0.05 2.75
C LEU A 96 9.65 -0.61 3.59
N GLU A 97 9.22 -1.27 4.66
CA GLU A 97 10.00 -2.28 5.37
C GLU A 97 9.44 -3.67 5.06
N TRP A 98 10.19 -4.47 4.34
CA TRP A 98 9.85 -5.86 4.04
C TRP A 98 10.26 -6.79 5.18
N PHE A 99 9.39 -7.76 5.49
CA PHE A 99 9.69 -8.78 6.49
C PHE A 99 9.06 -10.13 6.20
N ASN A 100 9.64 -11.18 6.79
CA ASN A 100 9.11 -12.53 6.75
C ASN A 100 8.46 -12.89 8.08
N ASN A 101 7.39 -13.68 8.01
CA ASN A 101 6.76 -14.29 9.15
C ASN A 101 7.46 -15.62 9.50
N PHE A 102 7.39 -16.04 10.76
CA PHE A 102 7.87 -17.36 11.15
C PHE A 102 7.19 -18.46 10.32
N PRO A 103 7.93 -19.52 9.89
CA PRO A 103 9.25 -19.93 10.36
C PRO A 103 10.43 -19.47 9.47
N LYS A 104 10.22 -18.58 8.50
CA LYS A 104 11.30 -18.10 7.63
C LYS A 104 12.32 -17.27 8.40
N GLU A 105 13.50 -17.08 7.82
CA GLU A 105 14.51 -16.16 8.38
C GLU A 105 13.90 -14.76 8.50
N GLN A 106 13.95 -14.21 9.72
CA GLN A 106 13.49 -12.86 10.00
C GLN A 106 14.48 -11.87 9.39
N ILE A 107 14.08 -11.28 8.27
CA ILE A 107 14.81 -10.24 7.57
C ILE A 107 13.99 -8.95 7.73
N SER A 108 14.69 -7.83 7.92
CA SER A 108 14.13 -6.50 7.70
C SER A 108 14.95 -5.86 6.58
N LYS A 109 14.27 -5.49 5.49
CA LYS A 109 14.87 -4.79 4.36
C LYS A 109 14.03 -3.59 4.01
N TRP A 110 14.65 -2.42 3.87
CA TRP A 110 13.96 -1.22 3.45
C TRP A 110 14.14 -0.98 1.96
N GLU A 111 13.08 -0.52 1.29
CA GLU A 111 13.10 -0.15 -0.12
C GLU A 111 12.23 1.08 -0.37
N CYS A 112 12.71 1.98 -1.23
CA CYS A 112 11.92 3.10 -1.75
C CYS A 112 11.37 2.72 -3.13
N ILE A 113 10.04 2.70 -3.26
CA ILE A 113 9.35 2.36 -4.51
C ILE A 113 8.62 3.59 -5.03
N ILE A 114 8.92 3.99 -6.27
CA ILE A 114 8.24 5.10 -6.96
C ILE A 114 7.60 4.57 -8.24
N ILE A 115 6.30 4.82 -8.41
CA ILE A 115 5.52 4.30 -9.54
C ILE A 115 4.83 5.45 -10.24
N PHE A 116 5.21 5.68 -11.49
CA PHE A 116 4.58 6.66 -12.37
C PHE A 116 3.43 6.00 -13.11
N ALA A 117 2.23 6.57 -12.99
CA ALA A 117 1.01 6.04 -13.57
C ALA A 117 0.20 7.16 -14.24
N SER A 118 -0.76 6.78 -15.09
CA SER A 118 -1.71 7.73 -15.66
C SER A 118 -2.91 7.98 -14.75
N HIS A 119 -3.22 7.02 -13.87
CA HIS A 119 -4.36 7.07 -12.99
C HIS A 119 -4.05 6.36 -11.67
N VAL A 120 -4.57 6.94 -10.58
CA VAL A 120 -4.46 6.41 -9.21
C VAL A 120 -5.85 6.39 -8.61
N GLU A 121 -6.33 5.21 -8.22
CA GLU A 121 -7.64 5.00 -7.62
C GLU A 121 -7.51 4.21 -6.32
N TRP A 122 -8.47 4.40 -5.42
CA TRP A 122 -8.61 3.58 -4.22
C TRP A 122 -10.00 2.98 -4.13
N GLU A 123 -10.03 1.69 -3.85
CA GLU A 123 -11.24 0.93 -3.53
C GLU A 123 -11.22 0.55 -2.05
N ASN A 124 -12.15 1.09 -1.26
CA ASN A 124 -12.31 0.73 0.15
C ASN A 124 -13.00 -0.64 0.26
N ILE A 125 -12.34 -1.61 0.89
CA ILE A 125 -12.80 -2.99 1.06
C ILE A 125 -12.66 -3.37 2.54
N PRO A 126 -13.61 -2.96 3.40
CA PRO A 126 -13.49 -3.08 4.85
C PRO A 126 -13.29 -4.51 5.36
N ASP A 127 -13.83 -5.49 4.64
CA ASP A 127 -13.78 -6.91 4.95
C ASP A 127 -12.63 -7.67 4.26
N LEU A 128 -11.69 -6.94 3.63
CA LEU A 128 -10.56 -7.52 2.88
C LEU A 128 -9.75 -8.52 3.71
N LEU A 129 -9.56 -8.22 5.01
CA LEU A 129 -8.71 -8.99 5.92
C LEU A 129 -9.50 -9.67 7.04
N ASP A 130 -10.83 -9.58 7.03
CA ASP A 130 -11.71 -10.08 8.09
C ASP A 130 -11.69 -11.63 8.26
N ASN A 131 -11.05 -12.34 7.33
CA ASN A 131 -10.93 -13.79 7.30
C ASN A 131 -9.49 -14.29 7.55
N LYS A 132 -8.55 -13.41 7.94
CA LYS A 132 -7.20 -13.82 8.37
C LYS A 132 -7.23 -14.43 9.78
#